data_AF-A0A929XL69-F1
#
_entry.id   AF-A0A929XL69-F1
#
_cell.length_a   1.000
_cell.length_b   1.000
_cell.length_c   1.000
_cell.angle_alpha   90.00
_cell.angle_beta   90.00
_cell.angle_gamma   90.00
#
_symmetry.space_group_name_H-M   'P 1'
#
loop_
_entity.id
_entity.type
_entity.pdbx_description
1 polymer ?
#
loop_
_entity_poly.entity_id
_entity_poly.type
_entity_poly.pdbx_seq_one_letter_code
_entity_poly.pdbx_strand_id
1 'polypeptide(L)'
;MVDQLVSASGFERCTRYFDDLKIILVDRDPRDIFLSMKYIWKERDEFWDNVQLFCDWYRWVHQMSFPRPTNVLGIRFEDLIYHYAREVDKIEQFIGGGINQSHHTMPKTSFKPEKSKQNCRLWERYPNESLNIKLIRENLKNYLVD
;
A
#
# COMPACT_ATOMS: atom_id res chain seq x y z
N MET A 1 19.22 9.11 -1.93
CA MET A 1 17.91 9.73 -2.16
C MET A 1 16.98 9.19 -1.09
N VAL A 2 16.34 10.05 -0.31
CA VAL A 2 15.34 9.62 0.68
C VAL A 2 14.01 9.53 -0.05
N ASP A 3 13.47 8.32 -0.19
CA ASP A 3 12.23 8.07 -0.93
C ASP A 3 10.98 8.34 -0.07
N GLN A 4 11.10 8.22 1.26
CA GLN A 4 10.01 8.48 2.21
C GLN A 4 10.54 9.18 3.47
N LEU A 5 9.80 10.18 3.97
CA LEU A 5 10.12 10.90 5.21
C LEU A 5 9.81 10.07 6.47
N VAL A 6 8.81 9.20 6.38
CA VAL A 6 8.27 8.40 7.49
C VAL A 6 8.21 6.95 7.06
N SER A 7 8.61 6.03 7.93
CA SER A 7 8.44 4.59 7.69
C SER A 7 6.97 4.19 7.82
N ALA A 8 6.56 3.16 7.08
CA ALA A 8 5.24 2.53 7.23
C ALA A 8 4.98 2.00 8.64
N SER A 9 6.04 1.76 9.42
CA SER A 9 6.00 1.34 10.83
C SER A 9 6.65 2.40 11.74
N GLY A 10 6.09 2.62 12.94
CA GLY A 10 6.72 3.47 13.96
C GLY A 10 6.69 4.97 13.65
N PHE A 11 5.65 5.43 12.93
CA PHE A 11 5.46 6.84 12.56
C PHE A 11 5.40 7.80 13.77
N GLU A 12 5.09 7.33 14.98
CA GLU A 12 5.13 8.13 16.22
C GLU A 12 6.51 8.72 16.55
N ARG A 13 7.59 8.16 15.99
CA ARG A 13 8.93 8.73 16.17
C ARG A 13 9.08 10.01 15.36
N CYS A 14 8.48 10.05 14.17
CA CYS A 14 8.54 11.19 13.27
C CYS A 14 7.65 12.35 13.74
N THR A 15 6.51 12.06 14.37
CA THR A 15 5.57 13.10 14.87
C THR A 15 6.19 14.00 15.95
N ARG A 16 7.31 13.61 16.57
CA ARG A 16 8.03 14.45 17.54
C ARG A 16 8.79 15.62 16.91
N TYR A 17 8.96 15.60 15.59
CA TYR A 17 9.74 16.59 14.86
C TYR A 17 8.89 17.57 14.05
N PHE A 18 7.56 17.39 14.05
CA PHE A 18 6.63 18.16 13.22
C PHE A 18 5.31 18.35 13.95
N ASP A 19 4.84 19.59 14.02
CA ASP A 19 3.60 19.92 14.73
C ASP A 19 2.35 19.45 13.95
N ASP A 20 2.35 19.61 12.62
CA ASP A 20 1.19 19.32 11.75
C ASP A 20 1.46 18.22 10.71
N LEU A 21 2.15 17.15 11.10
CA LEU A 21 2.47 16.05 10.19
C LEU A 21 1.24 15.20 9.87
N LYS A 22 0.84 15.19 8.59
CA LYS A 22 -0.15 14.27 8.01
C LYS A 22 0.56 13.12 7.29
N ILE A 23 0.11 11.89 7.53
CA ILE A 23 0.71 10.69 6.96
C ILE A 23 -0.34 9.95 6.15
N ILE A 24 -0.03 9.61 4.91
CA ILE A 24 -0.85 8.75 4.07
C ILE A 24 -0.17 7.38 4.00
N LEU A 25 -0.76 6.40 4.66
CA LEU A 25 -0.30 5.01 4.64
C LEU A 25 -1.03 4.26 3.53
N VAL A 26 -0.26 3.74 2.56
CA VAL A 26 -0.77 3.04 1.39
C VAL A 26 -0.60 1.54 1.55
N ASP A 27 -1.71 0.83 1.72
CA ASP A 27 -1.76 -0.63 1.76
C ASP A 27 -1.92 -1.18 0.32
N ARG A 28 -1.43 -2.40 0.08
CA ARG A 28 -1.62 -3.13 -1.19
C ARG A 28 -1.93 -4.59 -0.92
N ASP A 29 -2.59 -5.24 -1.87
CA ASP A 29 -2.91 -6.66 -1.75
C ASP A 29 -1.63 -7.50 -1.54
N PRO A 30 -1.57 -8.37 -0.51
CA PRO A 30 -0.36 -9.15 -0.21
C PRO A 30 0.05 -10.08 -1.34
N ARG A 31 -0.90 -10.56 -2.17
CA ARG A 31 -0.61 -11.40 -3.33
C ARG A 31 0.16 -10.61 -4.38
N ASP A 32 -0.25 -9.36 -4.61
CA ASP A 32 0.40 -8.47 -5.55
C ASP A 32 1.75 -8.00 -5.02
N ILE A 33 1.89 -7.76 -3.71
CA ILE A 33 3.19 -7.46 -3.08
C ILE A 33 4.16 -8.63 -3.26
N PHE A 34 3.76 -9.85 -2.91
CA PHE A 34 4.62 -11.04 -3.03
C PHE A 34 5.14 -11.22 -4.47
N LEU A 35 4.24 -11.16 -5.45
CA LEU A 35 4.61 -11.32 -6.86
C LEU A 35 5.44 -10.13 -7.37
N SER A 36 5.17 -8.92 -6.90
CA SER A 36 5.98 -7.74 -7.23
C SER A 36 7.39 -7.88 -6.67
N MET A 37 7.55 -8.28 -5.41
CA MET A 37 8.85 -8.53 -4.79
C MET A 37 9.64 -9.59 -5.55
N LYS A 38 8.99 -10.69 -5.95
CA LYS A 38 9.65 -11.80 -6.65
C LYS A 38 10.04 -11.48 -8.10
N TYR A 39 9.12 -10.88 -8.87
CA TYR A 39 9.29 -10.79 -10.33
C TYR A 39 9.54 -9.38 -10.87
N ILE A 40 9.11 -8.35 -10.16
CA ILE A 40 9.13 -6.97 -10.65
C ILE A 40 10.27 -6.20 -10.01
N TRP A 41 10.26 -6.09 -8.68
CA TRP A 41 11.27 -5.38 -7.89
C TRP A 41 12.51 -6.23 -7.65
N LYS A 42 12.34 -7.56 -7.62
CA LYS A 42 13.40 -8.54 -7.35
C LYS A 42 14.11 -8.24 -6.03
N GLU A 43 13.30 -8.10 -4.99
CA GLU A 43 13.74 -7.80 -3.62
C GLU A 43 13.34 -8.92 -2.68
N ARG A 44 14.06 -9.02 -1.55
CA ARG A 44 13.76 -9.91 -0.42
C ARG A 44 13.61 -11.36 -0.86
N ASP A 45 14.69 -11.91 -1.42
CA ASP A 45 14.74 -13.27 -1.94
C ASP A 45 14.47 -14.33 -0.88
N GLU A 46 14.68 -14.01 0.41
CA GLU A 46 14.29 -14.87 1.53
C GLU A 46 12.80 -15.24 1.54
N PHE A 47 11.94 -14.43 0.92
CA PHE A 47 10.51 -14.69 0.81
C PHE A 47 10.15 -15.61 -0.36
N TRP A 48 11.00 -15.69 -1.39
CA TRP A 48 10.64 -16.36 -2.65
C TRP A 48 10.46 -17.87 -2.47
N ASP A 49 11.28 -18.46 -1.60
CA ASP A 49 11.26 -19.88 -1.25
C ASP A 49 10.50 -20.17 0.06
N ASN A 50 10.11 -19.12 0.80
CA ASN A 50 9.41 -19.24 2.07
C ASN A 50 8.24 -18.24 2.17
N VAL A 51 7.11 -18.60 1.57
CA VAL A 51 5.88 -17.81 1.62
C VAL A 51 5.32 -17.65 3.04
N GLN A 52 5.62 -18.58 3.95
CA GLN A 52 5.20 -18.44 5.36
C GLN A 52 5.95 -17.28 6.03
N LEU A 53 7.27 -17.17 5.78
CA LEU A 53 8.07 -16.04 6.25
C LEU A 53 7.54 -14.71 5.69
N PHE A 54 7.13 -14.68 4.42
CA PHE A 54 6.44 -13.53 3.84
C PHE A 54 5.15 -13.18 4.62
N CYS A 55 4.30 -14.18 4.91
CA CYS A 55 3.04 -13.96 5.61
C CYS A 55 3.25 -13.46 7.05
N ASP A 56 4.27 -13.96 7.74
CA ASP A 56 4.66 -13.52 9.08
C ASP A 56 5.16 -12.08 9.05
N TRP A 57 6.07 -11.76 8.12
CA TRP A 57 6.58 -10.41 7.91
C TRP A 57 5.46 -9.41 7.59
N TYR A 58 4.57 -9.76 6.66
CA TYR A 58 3.48 -8.88 6.23
C TYR A 58 2.55 -8.55 7.41
N ARG A 59 2.19 -9.56 8.23
CA ARG A 59 1.40 -9.35 9.46
C ARG A 59 2.11 -8.45 10.45
N TRP A 60 3.40 -8.70 10.69
CA TRP A 60 4.18 -7.93 11.64
C TRP A 60 4.25 -6.44 11.24
N VAL A 61 4.54 -6.14 9.98
CA VAL A 61 4.56 -4.75 9.48
C VAL A 61 3.20 -4.08 9.68
N HIS A 62 2.10 -4.75 9.32
CA HIS A 62 0.76 -4.18 9.46
C HIS A 62 0.38 -3.95 10.92
N GLN A 63 0.71 -4.88 11.82
CA GLN A 63 0.47 -4.71 13.26
C GLN A 63 1.19 -3.47 13.81
N MET A 64 2.42 -3.20 13.35
CA MET A 64 3.20 -2.02 13.75
C MET A 64 2.64 -0.70 13.19
N SER A 65 1.65 -0.78 12.29
CA SER A 65 0.94 0.37 11.74
C SER A 65 -0.39 0.64 12.45
N PHE A 66 -0.72 -0.10 13.52
CA PHE A 66 -1.94 0.08 14.32
C PHE A 66 -1.64 0.27 15.83
N PRO A 67 -2.52 0.96 16.57
CA PRO A 67 -3.66 1.75 16.09
C PRO A 67 -3.18 2.98 15.30
N ARG A 68 -3.97 3.39 14.29
CA ARG A 68 -3.64 4.57 13.48
C ARG A 68 -4.13 5.84 14.21
N PRO A 69 -3.26 6.81 14.53
CA PRO A 69 -3.67 8.08 15.09
C PRO A 69 -4.41 8.93 14.05
N THR A 70 -5.08 10.00 14.51
CA THR A 70 -5.95 10.84 13.66
C THR A 70 -5.20 11.57 12.55
N ASN A 71 -3.89 11.71 12.66
CA ASN A 71 -3.02 12.28 11.63
C ASN A 71 -2.46 11.25 10.64
N VAL A 72 -2.98 10.02 10.64
CA VAL A 72 -2.65 8.95 9.68
C VAL A 72 -3.90 8.52 8.91
N LEU A 73 -3.87 8.67 7.58
CA LEU A 73 -4.90 8.16 6.67
C LEU A 73 -4.46 6.84 6.05
N GLY A 74 -5.27 5.81 6.24
CA GLY A 74 -5.15 4.56 5.49
C GLY A 74 -5.87 4.61 4.14
N ILE A 75 -5.15 4.30 3.07
CA ILE A 75 -5.73 4.07 1.74
C ILE A 75 -5.21 2.76 1.14
N ARG A 76 -5.93 2.21 0.16
CA ARG A 76 -5.49 1.05 -0.62
C ARG A 76 -5.10 1.48 -2.02
N PHE A 77 -4.00 0.94 -2.52
CA PHE A 77 -3.54 1.21 -3.88
C PHE A 77 -4.58 0.81 -4.94
N GLU A 78 -5.26 -0.31 -4.72
CA GLU A 78 -6.32 -0.81 -5.61
C GLU A 78 -7.50 0.16 -5.65
N ASP A 79 -7.88 0.76 -4.51
CA ASP A 79 -8.94 1.78 -4.47
C ASP A 79 -8.54 3.05 -5.25
N LEU A 80 -7.27 3.46 -5.20
CA LEU A 80 -6.79 4.57 -6.03
C LEU A 80 -6.90 4.27 -7.54
N ILE A 81 -6.86 3.00 -7.93
CA ILE A 81 -7.02 2.60 -9.34
C ILE A 81 -8.50 2.55 -9.71
N TYR A 82 -9.29 1.79 -8.96
CA TYR A 82 -10.66 1.47 -9.32
C TYR A 82 -11.68 2.52 -8.88
N HIS A 83 -11.33 3.36 -7.90
CA HIS A 83 -12.19 4.37 -7.28
C HIS A 83 -11.49 5.73 -7.14
N TYR A 84 -10.69 6.12 -8.15
CA TYR A 84 -9.81 7.29 -8.13
C TYR A 84 -10.47 8.56 -7.58
N ALA A 85 -11.64 8.96 -8.10
CA ALA A 85 -12.27 10.22 -7.69
C ALA A 85 -12.66 10.21 -6.20
N ARG A 86 -13.15 9.07 -5.69
CA ARG A 86 -13.52 8.89 -4.28
C ARG A 86 -12.29 8.95 -3.38
N GLU A 87 -11.21 8.26 -3.74
CA GLU A 87 -10.00 8.26 -2.93
C GLU A 87 -9.27 9.61 -2.95
N VAL A 88 -9.31 10.34 -4.08
CA VAL A 88 -8.77 11.71 -4.16
C VAL A 88 -9.53 12.65 -3.24
N ASP A 89 -10.86 12.64 -3.27
CA ASP A 89 -11.70 13.45 -2.37
C ASP A 89 -11.41 13.14 -0.89
N LYS A 90 -11.31 11.84 -0.54
CA LYS A 90 -10.93 11.39 0.80
C LYS A 90 -9.56 11.93 1.24
N ILE A 91 -8.57 11.94 0.33
CA ILE A 91 -7.23 12.47 0.60
C ILE A 91 -7.27 13.99 0.78
N GLU A 92 -7.98 14.72 -0.07
CA GLU A 92 -8.13 16.18 0.02
C GLU A 92 -8.78 16.60 1.35
N GLN A 93 -9.86 15.91 1.74
CA GLN A 93 -10.53 16.13 3.03
C GLN A 93 -9.61 15.86 4.23
N PHE A 94 -8.80 14.80 4.16
CA PHE A 94 -7.86 14.46 5.24
C PHE A 94 -6.71 15.45 5.39
N ILE A 95 -6.16 15.93 4.27
CA ILE A 95 -5.13 16.97 4.26
C ILE A 95 -5.70 18.25 4.89
N GLY A 96 -6.94 18.62 4.52
CA GLY A 96 -7.64 19.77 5.08
C GLY A 96 -7.00 21.10 4.67
N GLY A 97 -7.08 22.12 5.53
CA GLY A 97 -6.43 23.42 5.29
C GLY A 97 -6.96 24.19 4.07
N GLY A 98 -8.16 23.88 3.60
CA GLY A 98 -8.76 24.48 2.40
C GLY A 98 -8.33 23.84 1.07
N ILE A 99 -7.51 22.78 1.11
CA ILE A 99 -7.19 21.97 -0.07
C ILE A 99 -8.46 21.32 -0.61
N ASN A 100 -8.62 21.38 -1.92
CA ASN A 100 -9.76 20.83 -2.66
C ASN A 100 -9.37 20.63 -4.13
N GLN A 101 -10.27 20.07 -4.93
CA GLN A 101 -10.07 19.73 -6.33
C GLN A 101 -9.45 20.85 -7.19
N SER A 102 -9.71 22.13 -6.90
CA SER A 102 -9.13 23.23 -7.69
C SER A 102 -7.60 23.34 -7.54
N HIS A 103 -7.05 22.83 -6.43
CA HIS A 103 -5.62 22.80 -6.15
C HIS A 103 -4.93 21.59 -6.79
N HIS A 104 -5.70 20.56 -7.16
CA HIS A 104 -5.19 19.36 -7.82
C HIS A 104 -5.09 19.57 -9.33
N THR A 105 -4.17 20.43 -9.76
CA THR A 105 -4.06 20.92 -11.15
C THR A 105 -3.49 19.90 -12.15
N MET A 106 -2.86 18.82 -11.66
CA MET A 106 -2.22 17.80 -12.50
C MET A 106 -2.73 16.38 -12.18
N PRO A 107 -4.04 16.14 -12.17
CA PRO A 107 -4.58 14.84 -11.84
C PRO A 107 -4.16 13.81 -12.89
N LYS A 108 -3.90 12.59 -12.42
CA LYS A 108 -3.50 11.45 -13.27
C LYS A 108 -2.21 11.64 -14.10
N THR A 109 -1.34 12.57 -13.72
CA THR A 109 -0.07 12.80 -14.44
C THR A 109 1.07 11.92 -13.88
N SER A 110 1.32 12.00 -12.57
CA SER A 110 2.32 11.18 -11.87
C SER A 110 1.79 9.78 -11.59
N PHE A 111 0.61 9.68 -10.98
CA PHE A 111 -0.08 8.41 -10.77
C PHE A 111 -1.08 8.19 -11.90
N LYS A 112 -0.88 7.17 -12.74
CA LYS A 112 -1.77 6.87 -13.88
C LYS A 112 -2.56 5.59 -13.59
N PRO A 113 -3.83 5.66 -13.13
CA PRO A 113 -4.62 4.46 -12.81
C PRO A 113 -4.58 3.38 -13.88
N GLU A 114 -4.73 3.77 -15.15
CA GLU A 114 -4.72 2.84 -16.29
C GLU A 114 -3.39 2.09 -16.46
N LYS A 115 -2.26 2.75 -16.19
CA LYS A 115 -0.96 2.07 -16.20
C LYS A 115 -0.74 1.25 -14.94
N SER A 116 -1.13 1.79 -13.78
CA SER A 116 -0.96 1.15 -12.48
C SER A 116 -1.79 -0.13 -12.33
N LYS A 117 -2.93 -0.22 -13.02
CA LYS A 117 -3.81 -1.40 -13.06
C LYS A 117 -3.09 -2.69 -13.45
N GLN A 118 -2.03 -2.60 -14.26
CA GLN A 118 -1.21 -3.76 -14.63
C GLN A 118 -0.44 -4.36 -13.45
N ASN A 119 -0.35 -3.66 -12.30
CA ASN A 119 0.33 -4.12 -11.09
C ASN A 119 -0.64 -4.63 -10.02
N CYS A 120 -1.88 -4.89 -10.41
CA CYS A 120 -2.91 -5.54 -9.61
C CYS A 120 -3.23 -6.91 -10.19
N ARG A 121 -3.77 -7.81 -9.35
CA ARG A 121 -4.21 -9.15 -9.77
C ARG A 121 -3.12 -9.93 -10.51
N LEU A 122 -1.87 -9.76 -10.07
CA LEU A 122 -0.69 -10.37 -10.65
C LEU A 122 -0.82 -11.90 -10.70
N TRP A 123 -1.53 -12.51 -9.75
CA TRP A 123 -1.77 -13.95 -9.71
C TRP A 123 -2.47 -14.51 -10.96
N GLU A 124 -3.20 -13.67 -11.71
CA GLU A 124 -3.80 -14.08 -13.00
C GLU A 124 -2.73 -14.30 -14.08
N ARG A 125 -1.57 -13.65 -13.95
CA ARG A 125 -0.45 -13.72 -14.91
C ARG A 125 0.67 -14.67 -14.46
N TYR A 126 0.66 -15.09 -13.19
CA TYR A 126 1.64 -16.03 -12.62
C TYR A 126 0.95 -17.31 -12.11
N PRO A 127 0.36 -18.13 -13.00
CA PRO A 127 -0.36 -19.35 -12.59
C PRO A 127 0.57 -20.38 -11.92
N ASN A 128 1.87 -20.33 -12.21
CA ASN A 128 2.91 -21.14 -11.58
C ASN A 128 3.06 -20.85 -10.06
N GLU A 129 2.61 -19.70 -9.59
CA GLU A 129 2.65 -19.31 -8.17
C GLU A 129 1.37 -19.68 -7.40
N SER A 130 0.45 -20.42 -8.03
CA SER A 130 -0.86 -20.75 -7.45
C SER A 130 -0.81 -21.33 -6.03
N LEU A 131 0.20 -22.14 -5.70
CA LEU A 131 0.40 -22.68 -4.35
C LEU A 131 0.74 -21.57 -3.33
N ASN A 132 1.69 -20.69 -3.66
CA ASN A 132 2.07 -19.56 -2.82
C ASN A 132 0.90 -18.58 -2.65
N ILE A 133 0.17 -18.29 -3.73
CA ILE A 133 -1.02 -17.44 -3.69
C ILE A 133 -2.11 -18.04 -2.82
N LYS A 134 -2.32 -19.37 -2.88
CA LYS A 134 -3.27 -20.05 -2.00
C LYS A 134 -2.88 -19.88 -0.51
N LEU A 135 -1.61 -20.11 -0.19
CA LEU A 135 -1.10 -19.96 1.18
C LEU A 135 -1.24 -18.52 1.69
N ILE A 136 -0.95 -17.52 0.85
CA ILE A 136 -1.16 -16.10 1.15
C ILE A 136 -2.64 -15.82 1.44
N ARG A 137 -3.56 -16.33 0.60
CA ARG A 137 -5.00 -16.13 0.81
C ARG A 137 -5.49 -16.70 2.13
N GLU A 138 -5.00 -17.87 2.51
CA GLU A 138 -5.37 -18.55 3.75
C GLU A 138 -4.82 -17.80 4.98
N ASN A 139 -3.56 -17.35 4.94
CA ASN A 139 -2.89 -16.71 6.06
C ASN A 139 -3.23 -15.22 6.22
N LEU A 140 -3.53 -14.52 5.12
CA LEU A 140 -3.69 -13.06 5.07
C LEU A 140 -5.09 -12.63 4.61
N LYS A 141 -6.11 -13.46 4.84
CA LYS A 141 -7.50 -13.22 4.39
C LYS A 141 -8.06 -11.83 4.71
N ASN A 142 -7.69 -11.25 5.86
CA ASN A 142 -8.18 -9.94 6.30
C ASN A 142 -7.52 -8.76 5.58
N TYR A 143 -6.48 -9.01 4.79
CA TYR A 143 -5.72 -8.00 4.05
C TYR A 143 -5.98 -8.04 2.54
N LEU A 144 -6.77 -9.02 2.07
CA LEU A 144 -7.04 -9.19 0.65
C LEU A 144 -7.98 -8.10 0.13
N VAL A 145 -7.79 -7.75 -1.13
CA VAL A 145 -8.72 -6.92 -1.90
C VAL A 145 -9.49 -7.82 -2.88
N ASP A 146 -10.81 -7.69 -2.88
CA ASP A 146 -11.71 -8.41 -3.81
C ASP A 146 -11.72 -7.74 -5.21
#